data_AF-A0A8J3VGK5-F1
#
_entry.id   AF-A0A8J3VGK5-F1
#
_cell.length_a   1.000
_cell.length_b   1.000
_cell.length_c   1.000
_cell.angle_alpha   90.00
_cell.angle_beta   90.00
_cell.angle_gamma   90.00
#
_symmetry.space_group_name_H-M   'P 1'
#
loop_
_entity.id
_entity.type
_entity.pdbx_description
1 polymer ?
#
loop_
_entity_poly.entity_id
_entity_poly.type
_entity_poly.pdbx_seq_one_letter_code
_entity_poly.pdbx_strand_id
1 'polypeptide(L)'
;MTLRQRFRAARDSGDSGAALVIALIFITVVAVTIASVLAYADANIRATVALRRQASTAAAAEAAAQVAINALRKGEYIGDTGQCFDAGTRWTLDNFHPAAGTKSDSVVVDCQLDTTTSQRYVTGNPSSWALLALQDNSAAETAIDIKANGSGQGVNVAGDVGSASNLVMDKGKLNVTGKVEAKSCSGTIVATVSKVCGPSAPAQTDPGFASPATPTKAGKISACAAKRTFEPGVYTSLKDLNEAWSKCSAATVFEFLPGTYYLAFNGVWEIDRATMVAGSATALTATPPAIPSNCVKPASPSTPYGAQFVFGGEAQLKVTGTARVEICAPPSADSNKPAIALYGLRSTLAPGTPLEVPAQTGCVTRFSGSGTRCSVILTDNHSTNVVFYFQGHVYMPQAKVDLDLRKSSDQYFSRGLTVRSLSLFSPASATLPTPLSSGAIVEEVPGRTVVLLNIYVCPEKATCAVDPKALRLRVKVGLDDPDGEPVAGKRGVTIYSWSVQR
;
A
#
# COMPACT_ATOMS: atom_id res chain seq x y z
N MET A 1 -120.08 -47.33 -3.70
CA MET A 1 -119.07 -48.29 -3.19
C MET A 1 -118.04 -48.45 -4.30
N THR A 2 -116.76 -48.08 -4.19
CA THR A 2 -115.76 -48.53 -3.20
C THR A 2 -114.44 -47.73 -3.33
N LEU A 3 -113.85 -47.37 -2.19
CA LEU A 3 -112.41 -47.51 -1.86
C LEU A 3 -111.32 -47.00 -2.82
N ARG A 4 -111.38 -45.77 -3.35
CA ARG A 4 -110.21 -45.14 -4.04
C ARG A 4 -109.82 -43.73 -3.62
N GLN A 5 -110.40 -43.19 -2.55
CA GLN A 5 -110.24 -41.76 -2.20
C GLN A 5 -109.56 -41.45 -0.86
N ARG A 6 -109.00 -42.44 -0.14
CA ARG A 6 -108.44 -42.20 1.22
C ARG A 6 -106.92 -42.33 1.40
N PHE A 7 -106.13 -42.53 0.33
CA PHE A 7 -104.65 -42.65 0.46
C PHE A 7 -103.82 -41.49 -0.09
N ARG A 8 -104.43 -40.36 -0.51
CA ARG A 8 -103.66 -39.17 -0.96
C ARG A 8 -103.45 -38.08 0.11
N ALA A 9 -103.96 -38.26 1.33
CA ALA A 9 -103.89 -37.23 2.37
C ALA A 9 -102.72 -37.39 3.36
N ALA A 10 -101.83 -38.38 3.19
CA ALA A 10 -100.81 -38.72 4.19
C ALA A 10 -99.35 -38.63 3.67
N ARG A 11 -99.10 -37.93 2.55
CA ARG A 11 -97.73 -37.79 1.98
C ARG A 11 -97.30 -36.35 1.70
N ASP A 12 -98.01 -35.37 2.27
CA ASP A 12 -97.75 -33.92 2.09
C ASP A 12 -97.29 -33.22 3.39
N SER A 13 -96.83 -34.00 4.37
CA SER A 13 -96.19 -33.47 5.57
C SER A 13 -94.78 -34.04 5.67
N GLY A 14 -93.77 -33.25 5.29
CA GLY A 14 -92.38 -33.70 5.32
C GLY A 14 -91.34 -32.59 5.32
N ASP A 15 -91.15 -31.89 4.20
CA ASP A 15 -89.87 -31.19 3.97
C ASP A 15 -89.94 -29.67 3.72
N SER A 16 -91.14 -29.05 3.74
CA SER A 16 -91.29 -27.62 3.42
C SER A 16 -90.55 -26.69 4.39
N GLY A 17 -90.34 -27.11 5.65
CA GLY A 17 -89.52 -26.39 6.62
C GLY A 17 -88.02 -26.69 6.51
N ALA A 18 -87.66 -27.93 6.17
CA ALA A 18 -86.26 -28.37 6.04
C ALA A 18 -85.58 -27.78 4.80
N ALA A 19 -86.32 -27.64 3.68
CA ALA A 19 -85.80 -27.05 2.45
C ALA A 19 -85.37 -25.59 2.63
N LEU A 20 -86.10 -24.81 3.44
CA LEU A 20 -85.76 -23.42 3.71
C LEU A 20 -84.50 -23.29 4.57
N VAL A 21 -84.33 -24.17 5.57
CA VAL A 21 -83.12 -24.21 6.39
C VAL A 21 -81.90 -24.62 5.56
N ILE A 22 -82.04 -25.65 4.70
CA ILE A 22 -80.95 -26.08 3.80
C ILE A 22 -80.59 -24.97 2.81
N ALA A 23 -81.57 -24.27 2.24
CA ALA A 23 -81.33 -23.15 1.34
C ALA A 23 -80.62 -21.98 2.04
N LEU A 24 -81.00 -21.65 3.27
CA LEU A 24 -80.36 -20.59 4.05
C LEU A 24 -78.91 -20.97 4.41
N ILE A 25 -78.68 -22.21 4.82
CA ILE A 25 -77.32 -22.73 5.09
C ILE A 25 -76.47 -22.67 3.81
N PHE A 26 -77.02 -23.09 2.67
CA PHE A 26 -76.30 -23.05 1.41
C PHE A 26 -75.92 -21.62 1.01
N ILE A 27 -76.88 -20.67 1.06
CA ILE A 27 -76.64 -19.27 0.72
C ILE A 27 -75.61 -18.64 1.68
N THR A 28 -75.69 -18.92 2.98
CA THR A 28 -74.74 -18.38 3.96
C THR A 28 -73.33 -18.95 3.77
N VAL A 29 -73.19 -20.25 3.53
CA VAL A 29 -71.88 -20.88 3.24
C VAL A 29 -71.28 -20.33 1.95
N VAL A 30 -72.09 -20.18 0.89
CA VAL A 30 -71.64 -19.59 -0.38
C VAL A 30 -71.25 -18.12 -0.19
N ALA A 31 -72.02 -17.34 0.57
CA ALA A 31 -71.70 -15.95 0.85
C ALA A 31 -70.38 -15.81 1.64
N VAL A 32 -70.16 -16.63 2.66
CA VAL A 32 -68.91 -16.61 3.46
C VAL A 32 -67.71 -17.06 2.61
N THR A 33 -67.87 -18.08 1.76
CA THR A 33 -66.77 -18.54 0.88
C THR A 33 -66.43 -17.50 -0.19
N ILE A 34 -67.41 -16.82 -0.80
CA ILE A 34 -67.14 -15.73 -1.75
C ILE A 34 -66.45 -14.56 -1.03
N ALA A 35 -66.93 -14.17 0.16
CA ALA A 35 -66.32 -13.09 0.93
C ALA A 35 -64.86 -13.39 1.32
N SER A 36 -64.56 -14.63 1.72
CA SER A 36 -63.20 -15.03 2.08
C SER A 36 -62.26 -15.07 0.87
N VAL A 37 -62.71 -15.59 -0.28
CA VAL A 37 -61.93 -15.58 -1.53
C VAL A 37 -61.66 -14.16 -2.01
N LEU A 38 -62.65 -13.26 -1.94
CA LEU A 38 -62.48 -11.87 -2.35
C LEU A 38 -61.47 -11.13 -1.45
N ALA A 39 -61.52 -11.35 -0.14
CA ALA A 39 -60.55 -10.78 0.80
C ALA A 39 -59.12 -11.30 0.53
N TYR A 40 -58.98 -12.59 0.24
CA TYR A 40 -57.68 -13.19 -0.11
C TYR A 40 -57.16 -12.66 -1.45
N ALA A 41 -58.03 -12.47 -2.44
CA ALA A 41 -57.67 -11.89 -3.74
C ALA A 41 -57.17 -10.43 -3.60
N ASP A 42 -57.84 -9.58 -2.83
CA ASP A 42 -57.39 -8.20 -2.58
C ASP A 42 -56.02 -8.16 -1.89
N ALA A 43 -55.82 -8.99 -0.87
CA ALA A 43 -54.54 -9.10 -0.17
C ALA A 43 -53.39 -9.54 -1.12
N ASN A 44 -53.63 -10.54 -1.97
CA ASN A 44 -52.64 -11.01 -2.93
C ASN A 44 -52.32 -9.98 -4.02
N ILE A 45 -53.32 -9.22 -4.49
CA ILE A 45 -53.10 -8.14 -5.46
C ILE A 45 -52.24 -7.04 -4.83
N ARG A 46 -52.56 -6.62 -3.59
CA ARG A 46 -51.75 -5.62 -2.86
C ARG A 46 -50.32 -6.10 -2.63
N ALA A 47 -50.14 -7.35 -2.21
CA ALA A 47 -48.83 -7.95 -2.02
C ALA A 47 -48.03 -8.01 -3.33
N THR A 48 -48.67 -8.40 -4.44
CA THR A 48 -48.05 -8.44 -5.77
C THR A 48 -47.62 -7.05 -6.24
N VAL A 49 -48.46 -6.03 -6.05
CA VAL A 49 -48.13 -4.64 -6.38
C VAL A 49 -46.98 -4.13 -5.51
N ALA A 50 -46.95 -4.47 -4.23
CA ALA A 50 -45.86 -4.09 -3.32
C ALA A 50 -44.52 -4.74 -3.73
N LEU A 51 -44.51 -6.04 -4.04
CA LEU A 51 -43.32 -6.74 -4.54
C LEU A 51 -42.85 -6.18 -5.89
N ARG A 52 -43.78 -5.86 -6.79
CA ARG A 52 -43.45 -5.23 -8.08
C ARG A 52 -42.79 -3.87 -7.88
N ARG A 53 -43.27 -3.07 -6.94
CA ARG A 53 -42.66 -1.78 -6.56
C ARG A 53 -41.27 -1.99 -5.96
N GLN A 54 -41.10 -2.95 -5.05
CA GLN A 54 -39.80 -3.27 -4.47
C GLN A 54 -38.79 -3.68 -5.56
N ALA A 55 -39.19 -4.54 -6.49
CA ALA A 55 -38.37 -4.94 -7.63
C ALA A 55 -38.01 -3.76 -8.53
N SER A 56 -38.96 -2.88 -8.86
CA SER A 56 -38.72 -1.64 -9.62
C SER A 56 -37.68 -0.76 -8.94
N THR A 57 -37.81 -0.54 -7.62
CA THR A 57 -36.86 0.31 -6.89
C THR A 57 -35.48 -0.30 -6.78
N ALA A 58 -35.37 -1.63 -6.67
CA ALA A 58 -34.09 -2.33 -6.70
C ALA A 58 -33.42 -2.20 -8.06
N ALA A 59 -34.17 -2.43 -9.15
CA ALA A 59 -33.67 -2.27 -10.52
C ALA A 59 -33.21 -0.84 -10.81
N ALA A 60 -33.96 0.17 -10.36
CA ALA A 60 -33.58 1.57 -10.47
C ALA A 60 -32.26 1.87 -9.71
N ALA A 61 -32.10 1.31 -8.50
CA ALA A 61 -30.89 1.48 -7.70
C ALA A 61 -29.66 0.83 -8.36
N GLU A 62 -29.81 -0.39 -8.90
CA GLU A 62 -28.73 -1.11 -9.58
C GLU A 62 -28.30 -0.42 -10.88
N ALA A 63 -29.27 0.03 -11.68
CA ALA A 63 -28.99 0.78 -12.91
C ALA A 63 -28.26 2.09 -12.60
N ALA A 64 -28.67 2.83 -11.56
CA ALA A 64 -28.00 4.05 -11.14
C ALA A 64 -26.57 3.79 -10.62
N ALA A 65 -26.35 2.69 -9.89
CA ALA A 65 -25.02 2.29 -9.46
C ALA A 65 -24.09 1.97 -10.64
N GLN A 66 -24.58 1.26 -11.67
CA GLN A 66 -23.80 0.99 -12.89
C GLN A 66 -23.46 2.27 -13.65
N VAL A 67 -24.41 3.21 -13.75
CA VAL A 67 -24.20 4.52 -14.37
C VAL A 67 -23.14 5.32 -13.60
N ALA A 68 -23.22 5.37 -12.27
CA ALA A 68 -22.22 6.01 -11.42
C ALA A 68 -20.83 5.38 -11.53
N ILE A 69 -20.74 4.04 -11.54
CA ILE A 69 -19.48 3.31 -11.73
C ILE A 69 -18.87 3.63 -13.10
N ASN A 70 -19.68 3.67 -14.15
CA ASN A 70 -19.20 4.01 -15.50
C ASN A 70 -18.75 5.47 -15.60
N ALA A 71 -19.39 6.40 -14.87
CA ALA A 71 -18.91 7.77 -14.75
C ALA A 71 -17.55 7.83 -14.06
N LEU A 72 -17.38 7.14 -12.92
CA LEU A 72 -16.09 7.06 -12.21
C LEU A 72 -14.96 6.45 -13.07
N ARG A 73 -15.29 5.47 -13.92
CA ARG A 73 -14.34 4.86 -14.88
C ARG A 73 -13.84 5.86 -15.92
N LYS A 74 -14.66 6.84 -16.29
CA LYS A 74 -14.35 7.85 -17.32
C LYS A 74 -13.84 9.17 -16.73
N GLY A 75 -14.15 9.46 -15.46
CA GLY A 75 -13.78 10.69 -14.79
C GLY A 75 -12.36 10.69 -14.23
N GLU A 76 -11.92 11.86 -13.80
CA GLU A 76 -10.57 12.13 -13.29
C GLU A 76 -10.50 12.14 -11.74
N TYR A 77 -11.50 11.58 -11.06
CA TYR A 77 -11.56 11.62 -9.60
C TYR A 77 -10.39 10.84 -8.96
N ILE A 78 -9.52 11.52 -8.21
CA ILE A 78 -8.32 10.95 -7.54
C ILE A 78 -8.49 10.72 -6.02
N GLY A 79 -9.71 10.82 -5.48
CA GLY A 79 -9.91 10.63 -4.05
C GLY A 79 -9.53 11.82 -3.17
N ASP A 80 -9.40 13.02 -3.74
CA ASP A 80 -9.20 14.26 -2.97
C ASP A 80 -10.53 14.87 -2.49
N THR A 81 -10.44 15.94 -1.69
CA THR A 81 -11.58 16.80 -1.32
C THR A 81 -12.08 17.49 -2.59
N GLY A 82 -12.87 16.77 -3.37
CA GLY A 82 -13.30 17.14 -4.71
C GLY A 82 -14.50 16.32 -5.13
N GLN A 83 -15.03 16.67 -6.29
CA GLN A 83 -16.26 16.16 -6.83
C GLN A 83 -16.05 14.74 -7.41
N CYS A 84 -16.72 13.71 -6.88
CA CYS A 84 -16.66 12.35 -7.45
C CYS A 84 -17.19 12.29 -8.89
N PHE A 85 -18.11 13.21 -9.21
CA PHE A 85 -18.74 13.37 -10.50
C PHE A 85 -18.52 14.82 -10.96
N ASP A 86 -18.67 15.13 -12.25
CA ASP A 86 -18.35 16.44 -12.85
C ASP A 86 -19.05 17.67 -12.21
N ALA A 87 -20.06 17.45 -11.36
CA ALA A 87 -20.85 18.49 -10.71
C ALA A 87 -20.88 18.41 -9.17
N GLY A 88 -20.17 17.45 -8.55
CA GLY A 88 -20.20 17.29 -7.09
C GLY A 88 -19.86 15.90 -6.59
N THR A 89 -20.04 15.68 -5.28
CA THR A 89 -20.08 14.34 -4.68
C THR A 89 -21.40 13.63 -4.91
N ARG A 90 -22.41 14.36 -5.43
CA ARG A 90 -23.76 13.85 -5.68
C ARG A 90 -24.09 13.94 -7.15
N TRP A 91 -24.76 12.91 -7.63
CA TRP A 91 -25.33 12.87 -8.97
C TRP A 91 -26.81 12.56 -8.91
N THR A 92 -27.62 13.50 -9.37
CA THR A 92 -29.08 13.34 -9.45
C THR A 92 -29.46 12.88 -10.86
N LEU A 93 -30.26 11.83 -10.92
CA LEU A 93 -30.82 11.24 -12.13
C LEU A 93 -32.36 11.38 -12.05
N ASP A 94 -32.86 12.48 -12.61
CA ASP A 94 -34.29 12.78 -12.61
C ASP A 94 -35.03 11.94 -13.65
N ASN A 95 -36.19 11.41 -13.28
CA ASN A 95 -37.03 10.55 -14.13
C ASN A 95 -36.28 9.36 -14.76
N PHE A 96 -35.28 8.83 -14.04
CA PHE A 96 -34.29 7.89 -14.54
C PHE A 96 -34.85 6.53 -14.97
N HIS A 97 -35.77 5.97 -14.18
CA HIS A 97 -36.28 4.63 -14.40
C HIS A 97 -37.81 4.65 -14.51
N PRO A 98 -38.41 4.03 -15.53
CA PRO A 98 -39.87 3.94 -15.63
C PRO A 98 -40.39 3.11 -14.44
N ALA A 99 -41.09 3.76 -13.51
CA ALA A 99 -41.65 3.07 -12.36
C ALA A 99 -42.78 2.14 -12.81
N ALA A 100 -43.18 1.22 -11.93
CA ALA A 100 -44.40 0.43 -12.13
C ALA A 100 -45.70 1.27 -12.15
N GLY A 101 -45.62 2.58 -11.82
CA GLY A 101 -46.73 3.54 -11.81
C GLY A 101 -46.75 4.47 -13.04
N THR A 102 -47.42 5.61 -12.92
CA THR A 102 -47.58 6.60 -14.01
C THR A 102 -46.45 7.61 -14.12
N LYS A 103 -45.54 7.65 -13.12
CA LYS A 103 -44.41 8.58 -13.05
C LYS A 103 -43.12 7.79 -12.86
N SER A 104 -42.05 8.22 -13.52
CA SER A 104 -40.72 7.62 -13.37
C SER A 104 -40.18 7.79 -11.94
N ASP A 105 -39.31 6.85 -11.54
CA ASP A 105 -38.51 6.94 -10.33
C ASP A 105 -37.31 7.86 -10.58
N SER A 106 -36.97 8.69 -9.60
CA SER A 106 -35.75 9.50 -9.62
C SER A 106 -34.76 8.99 -8.59
N VAL A 107 -33.47 9.15 -8.88
CA VAL A 107 -32.40 8.58 -8.07
C VAL A 107 -31.34 9.64 -7.75
N VAL A 108 -30.78 9.59 -6.54
CA VAL A 108 -29.55 10.33 -6.20
C VAL A 108 -28.47 9.33 -5.81
N VAL A 109 -27.29 9.50 -6.37
CA VAL A 109 -26.08 8.77 -5.97
C VAL A 109 -25.19 9.72 -5.16
N ASP A 110 -24.92 9.38 -3.91
CA ASP A 110 -23.97 10.09 -3.05
C ASP A 110 -22.67 9.28 -2.98
N CYS A 111 -21.58 9.88 -3.42
CA CYS A 111 -20.25 9.27 -3.43
C CYS A 111 -19.42 9.81 -2.27
N GLN A 112 -18.84 8.89 -1.49
CA GLN A 112 -18.03 9.21 -0.33
C GLN A 112 -16.70 8.47 -0.43
N LEU A 113 -15.60 9.17 -0.11
CA LEU A 113 -14.27 8.55 -0.05
C LEU A 113 -14.19 7.60 1.16
N ASP A 114 -13.72 6.38 0.93
CA ASP A 114 -13.33 5.48 2.01
C ASP A 114 -11.88 5.79 2.41
N THR A 115 -11.72 6.71 3.36
CA THR A 115 -10.41 7.17 3.85
C THR A 115 -9.58 6.09 4.52
N THR A 116 -10.19 4.96 4.92
CA THR A 116 -9.50 3.86 5.58
C THR A 116 -8.89 2.87 4.59
N THR A 117 -9.54 2.69 3.43
CA THR A 117 -9.13 1.69 2.44
C THR A 117 -8.47 2.32 1.21
N SER A 118 -8.74 3.60 0.95
CA SER A 118 -8.11 4.35 -0.14
C SER A 118 -6.64 4.54 0.14
N GLN A 119 -5.81 4.25 -0.87
CA GLN A 119 -4.41 4.65 -0.88
C GLN A 119 -4.32 5.92 -1.70
N ARG A 120 -4.03 7.03 -1.02
CA ARG A 120 -3.93 8.33 -1.66
C ARG A 120 -2.76 8.33 -2.64
N TYR A 121 -2.97 8.88 -3.83
CA TYR A 121 -1.86 9.32 -4.66
C TYR A 121 -1.17 10.45 -3.90
N VAL A 122 0.10 10.27 -3.57
CA VAL A 122 0.84 11.28 -2.82
C VAL A 122 1.78 11.97 -3.78
N THR A 123 1.40 13.16 -4.24
CA THR A 123 2.29 14.12 -4.88
C THR A 123 3.16 14.89 -3.88
N GLY A 124 3.02 14.60 -2.57
CA GLY A 124 3.89 15.17 -1.55
C GLY A 124 5.31 14.67 -1.76
N ASN A 125 6.24 15.58 -2.02
CA ASN A 125 7.68 15.35 -2.19
C ASN A 125 8.26 14.73 -0.90
N PRO A 126 8.35 13.40 -0.76
CA PRO A 126 8.68 12.75 0.50
C PRO A 126 10.19 12.90 0.73
N SER A 127 10.61 14.05 1.27
CA SER A 127 12.01 14.49 1.34
C SER A 127 12.74 14.47 -0.02
N SER A 128 12.98 15.66 -0.59
CA SER A 128 13.47 15.88 -1.96
C SER A 128 14.86 15.32 -2.28
N TRP A 129 15.57 14.74 -1.31
CA TRP A 129 16.97 14.38 -1.45
C TRP A 129 17.14 12.92 -1.88
N ALA A 130 17.74 12.73 -3.05
CA ALA A 130 18.32 11.45 -3.46
C ALA A 130 19.53 11.10 -2.61
N LEU A 131 20.32 12.11 -2.24
CA LEU A 131 21.43 11.93 -1.34
C LEU A 131 21.49 13.11 -0.38
N LEU A 132 21.42 12.83 0.91
CA LEU A 132 21.55 13.80 1.98
C LEU A 132 22.61 13.33 2.97
N ALA A 133 23.68 14.10 3.11
CA ALA A 133 24.70 13.86 4.12
C ALA A 133 24.65 14.96 5.18
N LEU A 134 24.51 14.57 6.44
CA LEU A 134 24.20 15.46 7.57
C LEU A 134 25.42 15.79 8.44
N GLN A 135 26.60 15.26 8.13
CA GLN A 135 27.84 15.64 8.82
C GLN A 135 28.07 17.15 8.66
N ASP A 136 28.16 17.88 9.78
CA ASP A 136 28.28 19.34 9.83
C ASP A 136 29.72 19.82 10.13
N ASN A 137 30.53 18.94 10.74
CA ASN A 137 31.92 19.24 11.10
C ASN A 137 32.90 18.93 9.96
N SER A 138 33.07 19.90 9.05
CA SER A 138 33.93 19.84 7.86
C SER A 138 35.43 19.71 8.14
N ALA A 139 35.89 19.91 9.37
CA ALA A 139 37.31 19.80 9.71
C ALA A 139 37.74 18.37 10.03
N ALA A 140 36.81 17.52 10.48
CA ALA A 140 37.10 16.15 10.88
C ALA A 140 36.74 15.13 9.78
N GLU A 141 35.62 15.32 9.09
CA GLU A 141 35.13 14.33 8.12
C GLU A 141 34.43 14.99 6.93
N THR A 142 34.70 14.46 5.73
CA THR A 142 33.96 14.77 4.52
C THR A 142 32.60 14.09 4.54
N ALA A 143 31.53 14.86 4.34
CA ALA A 143 30.17 14.34 4.35
C ALA A 143 29.90 13.42 3.15
N ILE A 144 30.36 13.79 1.95
CA ILE A 144 30.26 12.97 0.75
C ILE A 144 31.65 12.92 0.09
N ASP A 145 32.29 11.76 0.10
CA ASP A 145 33.58 11.51 -0.58
C ASP A 145 33.40 10.45 -1.66
N ILE A 146 33.56 10.85 -2.92
CA ILE A 146 33.39 9.97 -4.08
C ILE A 146 34.68 9.89 -4.88
N LYS A 147 35.15 8.65 -5.09
CA LYS A 147 36.33 8.28 -5.87
C LYS A 147 35.95 7.33 -6.99
N ALA A 148 35.51 7.87 -8.12
CA ALA A 148 35.24 7.08 -9.33
C ALA A 148 36.45 7.13 -10.28
N ASN A 149 37.29 6.11 -10.22
CA ASN A 149 38.37 5.92 -11.18
C ASN A 149 37.76 5.38 -12.49
N GLY A 150 38.20 5.86 -13.66
CA GLY A 150 37.70 5.42 -14.96
C GLY A 150 37.48 6.60 -15.92
N SER A 151 37.90 6.46 -17.18
CA SER A 151 37.79 7.53 -18.18
C SER A 151 36.36 7.65 -18.70
N GLY A 152 35.50 8.36 -17.98
CA GLY A 152 34.18 8.80 -18.47
C GLY A 152 32.96 8.27 -17.72
N GLN A 153 33.11 7.26 -16.87
CA GLN A 153 32.04 6.74 -16.01
C GLN A 153 31.90 7.65 -14.78
N GLY A 154 30.82 8.42 -14.74
CA GLY A 154 30.45 9.24 -13.58
C GLY A 154 29.44 8.51 -12.68
N VAL A 155 29.37 8.92 -11.42
CA VAL A 155 28.28 8.51 -10.52
C VAL A 155 27.05 9.33 -10.88
N ASN A 156 25.92 8.68 -11.11
CA ASN A 156 24.67 9.35 -11.47
C ASN A 156 23.72 9.31 -10.28
N VAL A 157 23.11 10.44 -9.95
CA VAL A 157 22.09 10.56 -8.91
C VAL A 157 20.85 11.19 -9.51
N ALA A 158 19.71 10.51 -9.39
CA ALA A 158 18.44 10.98 -9.93
C ALA A 158 17.61 11.68 -8.86
N GLY A 159 17.81 12.99 -8.69
CA GLY A 159 17.15 13.83 -7.70
C GLY A 159 18.12 14.84 -7.09
N ASP A 160 17.76 15.42 -5.95
CA ASP A 160 18.61 16.43 -5.30
C ASP A 160 19.72 15.81 -4.46
N VAL A 161 20.86 16.50 -4.35
CA VAL A 161 22.00 16.12 -3.51
C VAL A 161 22.33 17.24 -2.52
N GLY A 162 22.24 16.93 -1.23
CA GLY A 162 22.47 17.85 -0.13
C GLY A 162 23.62 17.37 0.76
N SER A 163 24.49 18.30 1.16
CA SER A 163 25.56 18.04 2.13
C SER A 163 25.67 19.17 3.15
N ALA A 164 25.56 18.84 4.44
CA ALA A 164 25.79 19.80 5.53
C ALA A 164 27.27 20.25 5.64
N SER A 165 28.18 19.59 4.92
CA SER A 165 29.63 19.84 4.93
C SER A 165 30.21 19.69 3.50
N ASN A 166 31.46 19.28 3.38
CA ASN A 166 32.19 19.13 2.13
C ASN A 166 31.60 17.99 1.29
N LEU A 167 31.35 18.28 0.01
CA LEU A 167 31.05 17.31 -1.04
C LEU A 167 32.27 17.24 -1.97
N VAL A 168 32.99 16.13 -1.93
CA VAL A 168 34.25 15.93 -2.63
C VAL A 168 34.08 14.87 -3.70
N MET A 169 34.33 15.26 -4.95
CA MET A 169 34.49 14.35 -6.08
C MET A 169 35.98 14.26 -6.43
N ASP A 170 36.73 13.43 -5.72
CA ASP A 170 38.18 13.32 -5.85
C ASP A 170 38.59 12.88 -7.27
N LYS A 171 37.83 11.93 -7.85
CA LYS A 171 38.05 11.43 -9.21
C LYS A 171 36.75 11.12 -9.92
N GLY A 172 36.72 11.33 -11.23
CA GLY A 172 35.56 11.07 -12.09
C GLY A 172 34.62 12.27 -12.18
N LYS A 173 33.33 12.01 -12.35
CA LYS A 173 32.26 13.01 -12.41
C LYS A 173 31.05 12.59 -11.58
N LEU A 174 30.42 13.53 -10.85
CA LEU A 174 29.09 13.34 -10.26
C LEU A 174 28.06 14.04 -11.16
N ASN A 175 27.11 13.29 -11.73
CA ASN A 175 25.98 13.82 -12.48
C ASN A 175 24.72 13.76 -11.61
N VAL A 176 24.06 14.89 -11.45
CA VAL A 176 22.87 15.04 -10.61
C VAL A 176 21.74 15.61 -11.46
N THR A 177 20.61 14.93 -11.55
CA THR A 177 19.46 15.43 -12.33
C THR A 177 18.70 16.55 -11.62
N GLY A 178 18.82 16.65 -10.30
CA GLY A 178 18.24 17.72 -9.48
C GLY A 178 19.23 18.84 -9.18
N LYS A 179 19.06 19.47 -8.01
CA LYS A 179 20.00 20.47 -7.49
C LYS A 179 21.09 19.85 -6.62
N VAL A 180 22.20 20.57 -6.49
CA VAL A 180 23.30 20.24 -5.58
C VAL A 180 23.48 21.41 -4.60
N GLU A 181 23.38 21.13 -3.31
CA GLU A 181 23.60 22.10 -2.23
C GLU A 181 24.63 21.55 -1.23
N ALA A 182 25.76 22.25 -1.05
CA ALA A 182 26.78 21.83 -0.10
C ALA A 182 27.56 23.02 0.49
N LYS A 183 28.06 22.87 1.71
CA LYS A 183 28.91 23.90 2.36
C LYS A 183 30.20 24.17 1.57
N SER A 184 30.76 23.13 0.95
CA SER A 184 31.83 23.28 -0.05
C SER A 184 31.75 22.14 -1.06
N CYS A 185 32.24 22.38 -2.28
CA CYS A 185 32.32 21.38 -3.33
C CYS A 185 33.72 21.36 -3.93
N SER A 186 34.24 20.18 -4.23
CA SER A 186 35.46 20.02 -5.01
C SER A 186 35.32 18.91 -6.07
N GLY A 187 36.09 19.05 -7.16
CA GLY A 187 36.04 18.12 -8.29
C GLY A 187 34.92 18.38 -9.30
N THR A 188 34.69 17.41 -10.19
CA THR A 188 33.75 17.55 -11.32
C THR A 188 32.34 17.15 -10.90
N ILE A 189 31.52 18.14 -10.57
CA ILE A 189 30.11 17.95 -10.19
C ILE A 189 29.24 18.75 -11.15
N VAL A 190 28.30 18.06 -11.81
CA VAL A 190 27.33 18.62 -12.74
C VAL A 190 25.92 18.38 -12.21
N ALA A 191 25.17 19.46 -12.04
CA ALA A 191 23.77 19.46 -11.62
C ALA A 191 22.92 20.05 -12.75
N THR A 192 21.81 19.40 -13.09
CA THR A 192 20.92 19.87 -14.16
C THR A 192 20.09 21.08 -13.73
N VAL A 193 19.67 21.17 -12.46
CA VAL A 193 18.82 22.27 -11.97
C VAL A 193 19.66 23.44 -11.47
N SER A 194 20.43 23.22 -10.40
CA SER A 194 21.32 24.24 -9.84
C SER A 194 22.44 23.63 -9.00
N LYS A 195 23.55 24.35 -8.86
CA LYS A 195 24.69 23.95 -8.01
C LYS A 195 25.06 25.13 -7.12
N VAL A 196 24.79 25.00 -5.82
CA VAL A 196 25.14 25.99 -4.80
C VAL A 196 26.16 25.38 -3.85
N CYS A 197 27.38 25.88 -3.92
CA CYS A 197 28.49 25.43 -3.09
C CYS A 197 29.08 26.64 -2.36
N GLY A 198 29.27 26.55 -1.05
CA GLY A 198 29.85 27.62 -0.25
C GLY A 198 28.98 28.05 0.93
N PRO A 199 29.32 29.17 1.59
CA PRO A 199 28.59 29.66 2.76
C PRO A 199 27.15 30.12 2.46
N SER A 200 26.80 30.30 1.19
CA SER A 200 25.45 30.64 0.73
C SER A 200 24.56 29.41 0.50
N ALA A 201 25.10 28.19 0.58
CA ALA A 201 24.29 26.99 0.46
C ALA A 201 23.32 26.88 1.66
N PRO A 202 22.04 26.53 1.43
CA PRO A 202 21.10 26.31 2.52
C PRO A 202 21.63 25.27 3.51
N ALA A 203 21.40 25.52 4.80
CA ALA A 203 21.73 24.55 5.83
C ALA A 203 20.91 23.27 5.60
N GLN A 204 21.61 22.15 5.51
CA GLN A 204 20.98 20.85 5.35
C GLN A 204 20.56 20.33 6.72
N THR A 205 19.27 20.10 6.91
CA THR A 205 18.70 19.65 8.18
C THR A 205 18.24 18.20 8.10
N ASP A 206 18.38 17.45 9.19
CA ASP A 206 17.80 16.11 9.32
C ASP A 206 16.27 16.18 9.11
N PRO A 207 15.70 15.41 8.15
CA PRO A 207 14.24 15.30 7.98
C PRO A 207 13.50 14.82 9.23
N GLY A 208 14.21 14.20 10.17
CA GLY A 208 13.69 13.89 11.49
C GLY A 208 12.69 12.75 11.53
N PHE A 209 12.76 11.78 10.60
CA PHE A 209 11.80 10.67 10.55
C PHE A 209 11.71 9.93 11.89
N ALA A 210 10.47 9.73 12.35
CA ALA A 210 10.17 9.07 13.61
C ALA A 210 10.73 7.64 13.65
N SER A 211 11.11 7.17 14.84
CA SER A 211 11.53 5.79 15.01
C SER A 211 10.37 4.83 14.75
N PRO A 212 10.65 3.60 14.30
CA PRO A 212 9.66 2.53 14.24
C PRO A 212 9.06 2.24 15.63
N ALA A 213 7.95 1.51 15.65
CA ALA A 213 7.30 1.10 16.89
C ALA A 213 8.26 0.30 17.80
N THR A 214 8.00 0.27 19.09
CA THR A 214 8.82 -0.53 20.01
C THR A 214 8.69 -2.03 19.68
N PRO A 215 9.79 -2.81 19.67
CA PRO A 215 9.72 -4.24 19.44
C PRO A 215 8.87 -4.95 20.51
N THR A 216 8.10 -5.94 20.10
CA THR A 216 7.22 -6.73 20.98
C THR A 216 7.63 -8.20 21.09
N LYS A 217 8.58 -8.66 20.27
CA LYS A 217 9.06 -10.04 20.26
C LYS A 217 10.52 -10.14 19.80
N ALA A 218 11.19 -11.22 20.22
CA ALA A 218 12.47 -11.63 19.66
C ALA A 218 12.28 -12.18 18.24
N GLY A 219 13.29 -11.96 17.39
CA GLY A 219 13.37 -12.55 16.06
C GLY A 219 13.62 -14.05 16.15
N LYS A 220 13.20 -14.78 15.12
CA LYS A 220 13.45 -16.22 14.98
C LYS A 220 14.09 -16.52 13.64
N ILE A 221 14.93 -17.55 13.61
CA ILE A 221 15.60 -18.02 12.41
C ILE A 221 15.21 -19.50 12.23
N SER A 222 14.69 -19.86 11.06
CA SER A 222 14.38 -21.26 10.77
C SER A 222 15.66 -22.12 10.67
N ALA A 223 15.50 -23.44 10.71
CA ALA A 223 16.58 -24.38 10.38
C ALA A 223 17.03 -24.23 8.91
N CYS A 224 18.22 -24.75 8.57
CA CYS A 224 18.69 -24.77 7.19
C CYS A 224 17.79 -25.67 6.33
N ALA A 225 17.31 -25.10 5.22
CA ALA A 225 16.67 -25.81 4.13
C ALA A 225 17.07 -25.13 2.81
N ALA A 226 16.42 -25.47 1.69
CA ALA A 226 16.58 -24.73 0.44
C ALA A 226 16.25 -23.24 0.60
N LYS A 227 15.32 -22.93 1.53
CA LYS A 227 14.95 -21.59 1.95
C LYS A 227 15.07 -21.47 3.46
N ARG A 228 15.71 -20.41 3.95
CA ARG A 228 15.84 -20.11 5.38
C ARG A 228 15.09 -18.82 5.69
N THR A 229 14.13 -18.88 6.61
CA THR A 229 13.27 -17.75 6.94
C THR A 229 13.68 -17.06 8.22
N PHE A 230 13.50 -15.75 8.24
CA PHE A 230 13.72 -14.87 9.40
C PHE A 230 12.40 -14.22 9.76
N GLU A 231 11.96 -14.35 11.00
CA GLU A 231 10.74 -13.70 11.49
C GLU A 231 11.04 -12.29 12.04
N PRO A 232 10.19 -11.28 11.78
CA PRO A 232 10.36 -9.94 12.34
C PRO A 232 10.48 -9.98 13.87
N GLY A 233 11.34 -9.14 14.43
CA GLY A 233 11.64 -9.09 15.86
C GLY A 233 13.05 -8.60 16.16
N VAL A 234 13.48 -8.70 17.42
CA VAL A 234 14.81 -8.30 17.88
C VAL A 234 15.83 -9.42 17.73
N TYR A 235 16.98 -9.09 17.14
CA TYR A 235 18.15 -9.95 16.96
C TYR A 235 19.32 -9.36 17.74
N THR A 236 19.69 -10.02 18.84
CA THR A 236 20.77 -9.57 19.74
C THR A 236 22.06 -10.39 19.61
N SER A 237 22.00 -11.56 18.96
CA SER A 237 23.14 -12.46 18.80
C SER A 237 23.73 -12.36 17.40
N LEU A 238 24.87 -11.67 17.28
CA LEU A 238 25.65 -11.67 16.04
C LEU A 238 26.12 -13.08 15.65
N LYS A 239 26.41 -13.91 16.66
CA LYS A 239 26.78 -15.31 16.47
C LYS A 239 25.68 -16.07 15.75
N ASP A 240 24.42 -15.91 16.15
CA ASP A 240 23.30 -16.64 15.55
C ASP A 240 23.07 -16.22 14.09
N LEU A 241 23.25 -14.93 13.77
CA LEU A 241 23.15 -14.42 12.40
C LEU A 241 24.27 -14.95 11.50
N ASN A 242 25.52 -14.90 11.97
CA ASN A 242 26.67 -15.40 11.21
C ASN A 242 26.66 -16.94 11.09
N GLU A 243 26.24 -17.65 12.12
CA GLU A 243 26.00 -19.10 12.06
C GLU A 243 24.83 -19.43 11.11
N ALA A 244 23.81 -18.57 11.04
CA ALA A 244 22.71 -18.78 10.12
C ALA A 244 23.20 -18.80 8.66
N TRP A 245 24.14 -17.92 8.34
CA TRP A 245 24.75 -17.80 7.03
C TRP A 245 25.73 -18.94 6.72
N SER A 246 26.60 -19.26 7.68
CA SER A 246 27.72 -20.16 7.44
C SER A 246 27.37 -21.64 7.42
N LYS A 247 26.28 -22.05 8.09
CA LYS A 247 25.86 -23.45 8.22
C LYS A 247 25.02 -23.97 7.05
N CYS A 248 24.46 -23.09 6.23
CA CYS A 248 23.63 -23.51 5.10
C CYS A 248 24.45 -23.57 3.80
N SER A 249 23.88 -24.24 2.79
CA SER A 249 24.44 -24.26 1.44
C SER A 249 24.51 -22.85 0.85
N ALA A 250 25.51 -22.58 0.01
CA ALA A 250 25.59 -21.33 -0.75
C ALA A 250 24.40 -21.13 -1.71
N ALA A 251 23.67 -22.20 -2.03
CA ALA A 251 22.44 -22.15 -2.82
C ALA A 251 21.18 -21.81 -1.99
N THR A 252 21.28 -21.73 -0.66
CA THR A 252 20.13 -21.40 0.20
C THR A 252 19.69 -19.96 -0.04
N VAL A 253 18.39 -19.73 -0.20
CA VAL A 253 17.79 -18.39 -0.22
C VAL A 253 17.43 -17.98 1.21
N PHE A 254 17.87 -16.79 1.62
CA PHE A 254 17.60 -16.22 2.93
C PHE A 254 16.44 -15.23 2.81
N GLU A 255 15.27 -15.60 3.33
CA GLU A 255 14.03 -14.83 3.23
C GLU A 255 13.73 -14.16 4.57
N PHE A 256 13.72 -12.84 4.59
CA PHE A 256 13.19 -12.06 5.70
C PHE A 256 11.73 -11.76 5.40
N LEU A 257 10.81 -12.37 6.16
CA LEU A 257 9.37 -12.15 6.04
C LEU A 257 8.99 -10.67 6.21
N PRO A 258 7.81 -10.23 5.74
CA PRO A 258 7.39 -8.85 5.93
C PRO A 258 7.33 -8.42 7.40
N GLY A 259 7.91 -7.26 7.72
CA GLY A 259 7.89 -6.67 9.07
C GLY A 259 9.18 -5.93 9.48
N THR A 260 9.29 -5.58 10.77
CA THR A 260 10.45 -4.82 11.29
C THR A 260 11.45 -5.73 12.00
N TYR A 261 12.73 -5.59 11.64
CA TYR A 261 13.86 -6.35 12.15
C TYR A 261 14.77 -5.43 12.94
N TYR A 262 14.92 -5.67 14.24
CA TYR A 262 15.77 -4.85 15.10
C TYR A 262 17.10 -5.56 15.31
N LEU A 263 18.18 -4.97 14.78
CA LEU A 263 19.54 -5.49 14.87
C LEU A 263 20.23 -4.79 16.04
N ALA A 264 20.33 -5.51 17.16
CA ALA A 264 20.75 -4.99 18.46
C ALA A 264 21.96 -5.79 19.00
N PHE A 265 23.01 -5.90 18.20
CA PHE A 265 24.25 -6.61 18.52
C PHE A 265 25.46 -5.69 18.30
N ASN A 266 26.61 -6.09 18.85
CA ASN A 266 27.87 -5.40 18.61
C ASN A 266 28.68 -6.14 17.56
N GLY A 267 29.16 -5.41 16.55
CA GLY A 267 30.04 -5.93 15.51
C GLY A 267 29.39 -6.05 14.13
N VAL A 268 30.02 -6.83 13.27
CA VAL A 268 29.72 -6.88 11.83
C VAL A 268 29.01 -8.17 11.47
N TRP A 269 27.77 -8.05 11.01
CA TRP A 269 27.06 -9.12 10.32
C TRP A 269 27.54 -9.16 8.87
N GLU A 270 28.25 -10.22 8.52
CA GLU A 270 28.83 -10.39 7.19
C GLU A 270 27.97 -11.33 6.33
N ILE A 271 27.64 -10.85 5.14
CA ILE A 271 26.95 -11.57 4.07
C ILE A 271 27.94 -11.71 2.92
N ASP A 272 28.60 -12.87 2.83
CA ASP A 272 29.69 -13.14 1.88
C ASP A 272 29.28 -14.01 0.68
N ARG A 273 28.15 -14.71 0.80
CA ARG A 273 27.58 -15.63 -0.20
C ARG A 273 26.06 -15.64 -0.16
N ALA A 274 25.44 -16.35 -1.10
CA ALA A 274 24.00 -16.59 -1.17
C ALA A 274 23.14 -15.35 -1.53
N THR A 275 21.82 -15.58 -1.63
CA THR A 275 20.83 -14.56 -1.98
C THR A 275 19.93 -14.25 -0.79
N MET A 276 19.88 -12.98 -0.39
CA MET A 276 18.98 -12.44 0.63
C MET A 276 17.86 -11.66 -0.02
N VAL A 277 16.62 -11.96 0.36
CA VAL A 277 15.45 -11.15 0.00
C VAL A 277 14.69 -10.81 1.27
N ALA A 278 14.38 -9.53 1.46
CA ALA A 278 13.63 -9.07 2.62
C ALA A 278 12.36 -8.33 2.23
N GLY A 279 11.22 -8.82 2.73
CA GLY A 279 9.89 -8.37 2.34
C GLY A 279 9.11 -9.46 1.61
N SER A 280 8.07 -9.06 0.87
CA SER A 280 7.26 -9.98 0.08
C SER A 280 8.01 -10.35 -1.19
N ALA A 281 8.45 -11.60 -1.27
CA ALA A 281 9.18 -12.09 -2.41
C ALA A 281 8.28 -12.76 -3.47
N THR A 282 8.57 -12.58 -4.76
CA THR A 282 7.96 -13.37 -5.84
C THR A 282 8.34 -14.82 -5.62
N ALA A 283 7.35 -15.71 -5.44
CA ALA A 283 7.47 -17.16 -5.25
C ALA A 283 8.92 -17.68 -5.25
N LEU A 284 9.62 -17.52 -4.11
CA LEU A 284 11.02 -17.92 -3.99
C LEU A 284 11.10 -19.43 -4.13
N THR A 285 11.60 -19.89 -5.28
CA THR A 285 11.95 -21.30 -5.50
C THR A 285 13.36 -21.57 -4.96
N ALA A 286 13.81 -22.83 -5.02
CA ALA A 286 15.17 -23.19 -4.62
C ALA A 286 16.27 -22.59 -5.53
N THR A 287 15.89 -21.93 -6.64
CA THR A 287 16.83 -21.24 -7.52
C THR A 287 16.92 -19.77 -7.11
N PRO A 288 18.14 -19.23 -6.88
CA PRO A 288 18.33 -17.81 -6.58
C PRO A 288 17.66 -16.94 -7.65
N PRO A 289 16.74 -16.06 -7.29
CA PRO A 289 16.07 -15.23 -8.28
C PRO A 289 17.03 -14.19 -8.89
N ALA A 290 16.62 -13.61 -10.02
CA ALA A 290 17.28 -12.42 -10.54
C ALA A 290 17.01 -11.24 -9.60
N ILE A 291 18.05 -10.49 -9.25
CA ILE A 291 17.96 -9.21 -8.55
C ILE A 291 18.44 -8.16 -9.57
N PRO A 292 17.69 -7.04 -9.76
CA PRO A 292 16.43 -6.67 -9.07
C PRO A 292 15.21 -7.47 -9.57
N SER A 293 14.07 -7.33 -8.87
CA SER A 293 12.68 -7.73 -9.25
C SER A 293 12.02 -8.78 -8.33
N ASN A 294 12.54 -9.02 -7.12
CA ASN A 294 11.85 -9.93 -6.19
C ASN A 294 10.88 -9.24 -5.26
N CYS A 295 10.95 -7.92 -5.15
CA CYS A 295 9.96 -7.17 -4.38
C CYS A 295 8.62 -7.19 -5.11
N VAL A 296 7.69 -8.01 -4.62
CA VAL A 296 6.31 -8.03 -5.12
C VAL A 296 5.48 -7.10 -4.28
N LYS A 297 4.96 -6.05 -4.92
CA LYS A 297 3.83 -5.31 -4.37
C LYS A 297 2.62 -6.24 -4.35
N PRO A 298 2.01 -6.54 -3.19
CA PRO A 298 0.85 -7.41 -3.13
C PRO A 298 -0.31 -6.77 -3.89
N ALA A 299 -1.16 -7.60 -4.50
CA ALA A 299 -2.36 -7.15 -5.19
C ALA A 299 -3.42 -6.50 -4.26
N SER A 300 -3.25 -6.65 -2.94
CA SER A 300 -4.13 -6.08 -1.92
C SER A 300 -3.35 -5.18 -0.94
N PRO A 301 -3.86 -3.98 -0.60
CA PRO A 301 -3.23 -3.05 0.33
C PRO A 301 -3.22 -3.53 1.80
N SER A 302 -3.99 -4.57 2.14
CA SER A 302 -4.13 -5.10 3.50
C SER A 302 -3.01 -6.06 3.91
N THR A 303 -2.22 -6.56 2.96
CA THR A 303 -1.15 -7.51 3.25
C THR A 303 0.13 -6.75 3.52
N PRO A 304 0.74 -6.87 4.71
CA PRO A 304 2.05 -6.27 4.97
C PRO A 304 3.02 -6.76 3.90
N TYR A 305 3.62 -5.82 3.18
CA TYR A 305 4.68 -6.11 2.23
C TYR A 305 5.90 -5.29 2.60
N GLY A 306 7.07 -5.89 2.46
CA GLY A 306 8.33 -5.24 2.79
C GLY A 306 8.81 -5.50 4.21
N ALA A 307 10.11 -5.29 4.38
CA ALA A 307 10.85 -5.40 5.61
C ALA A 307 11.62 -4.10 5.89
N GLN A 308 11.67 -3.71 7.16
CA GLN A 308 12.47 -2.59 7.62
C GLN A 308 13.52 -3.09 8.61
N PHE A 309 14.78 -2.75 8.37
CA PHE A 309 15.89 -3.14 9.23
C PHE A 309 16.30 -1.94 10.07
N VAL A 310 16.23 -2.09 11.39
CA VAL A 310 16.52 -1.07 12.38
C VAL A 310 17.85 -1.40 13.04
N PHE A 311 18.86 -0.57 12.81
CA PHE A 311 20.19 -0.75 13.36
C PHE A 311 20.33 0.04 14.66
N GLY A 312 20.62 -0.67 15.75
CA GLY A 312 20.96 -0.11 17.05
C GLY A 312 22.39 -0.42 17.47
N GLY A 313 22.87 0.22 18.53
CA GLY A 313 24.19 -0.04 19.12
C GLY A 313 25.33 0.15 18.12
N GLU A 314 26.21 -0.84 18.02
CA GLU A 314 27.31 -0.88 17.05
C GLU A 314 27.07 -1.88 15.91
N ALA A 315 25.80 -2.23 15.64
CA ALA A 315 25.45 -3.18 14.60
C ALA A 315 25.86 -2.66 13.22
N GLN A 316 26.59 -3.49 12.48
CA GLN A 316 27.05 -3.21 11.11
C GLN A 316 26.62 -4.34 10.17
N LEU A 317 26.37 -3.98 8.92
CA LEU A 317 26.12 -4.89 7.81
C LEU A 317 27.26 -4.79 6.79
N LYS A 318 27.92 -5.91 6.55
CA LYS A 318 28.98 -6.04 5.55
C LYS A 318 28.52 -6.98 4.43
N VAL A 319 28.52 -6.52 3.20
CA VAL A 319 28.15 -7.33 2.02
C VAL A 319 29.39 -7.53 1.14
N THR A 320 29.78 -8.77 0.92
CA THR A 320 31.07 -9.15 0.28
C THR A 320 30.93 -10.37 -0.63
N GLY A 321 32.04 -10.76 -1.26
CA GLY A 321 32.13 -11.98 -2.06
C GLY A 321 31.18 -11.97 -3.27
N THR A 322 30.22 -12.88 -3.26
CA THR A 322 29.20 -13.07 -4.32
C THR A 322 27.78 -12.89 -3.80
N ALA A 323 27.62 -12.26 -2.63
CA ALA A 323 26.32 -12.03 -2.03
C ALA A 323 25.41 -11.18 -2.92
N ARG A 324 24.13 -11.52 -2.93
CA ARG A 324 23.07 -10.76 -3.60
C ARG A 324 21.99 -10.41 -2.59
N VAL A 325 21.73 -9.12 -2.39
CA VAL A 325 20.82 -8.62 -1.35
C VAL A 325 19.73 -7.76 -1.95
N GLU A 326 18.47 -8.05 -1.67
CA GLU A 326 17.35 -7.18 -2.04
C GLU A 326 16.46 -6.94 -0.82
N ILE A 327 16.22 -5.67 -0.47
CA ILE A 327 15.34 -5.31 0.66
C ILE A 327 14.24 -4.40 0.16
N CYS A 328 13.00 -4.83 0.36
CA CYS A 328 11.81 -4.09 0.00
C CYS A 328 11.32 -3.32 1.22
N ALA A 329 11.31 -1.99 1.20
CA ALA A 329 10.75 -1.24 2.32
C ALA A 329 9.25 -1.50 2.47
N PRO A 330 8.72 -1.46 3.70
CA PRO A 330 7.27 -1.43 3.90
C PRO A 330 6.67 -0.12 3.38
N PRO A 331 5.40 -0.13 2.94
CA PRO A 331 4.71 1.10 2.55
C PRO A 331 4.76 2.12 3.69
N SER A 332 5.00 3.38 3.35
CA SER A 332 4.83 4.45 4.32
C SER A 332 3.35 4.69 4.57
N ALA A 333 2.93 4.67 5.83
CA ALA A 333 1.58 5.09 6.23
C ALA A 333 1.42 6.62 6.19
N ASP A 334 2.52 7.36 6.09
CA ASP A 334 2.55 8.83 6.07
C ASP A 334 3.01 9.31 4.69
N SER A 335 2.16 10.06 4.01
CA SER A 335 2.42 10.65 2.70
C SER A 335 3.70 11.51 2.68
N ASN A 336 4.10 12.10 3.80
CA ASN A 336 5.28 12.96 3.86
C ASN A 336 6.55 12.19 4.23
N LYS A 337 6.47 10.87 4.42
CA LYS A 337 7.62 10.02 4.76
C LYS A 337 7.86 9.03 3.63
N PRO A 338 9.11 8.87 3.16
CA PRO A 338 9.41 7.81 2.23
C PRO A 338 9.26 6.45 2.91
N ALA A 339 9.00 5.40 2.13
CA ALA A 339 9.12 4.02 2.60
C ALA A 339 10.57 3.72 3.01
N ILE A 340 10.83 3.44 4.29
CA ILE A 340 12.20 3.28 4.82
C ILE A 340 12.58 1.80 4.89
N ALA A 341 13.59 1.39 4.12
CA ALA A 341 14.14 0.03 4.16
C ALA A 341 15.10 -0.16 5.33
N LEU A 342 15.95 0.84 5.57
CA LEU A 342 16.98 0.80 6.61
C LEU A 342 16.85 2.02 7.51
N TYR A 343 16.82 1.81 8.82
CA TYR A 343 16.68 2.86 9.82
C TYR A 343 17.83 2.80 10.84
N GLY A 344 18.56 3.89 11.02
CA GLY A 344 19.56 4.06 12.07
C GLY A 344 18.93 4.68 13.31
N LEU A 345 18.94 3.96 14.43
CA LEU A 345 18.22 4.36 15.63
C LEU A 345 18.92 5.51 16.38
N ARG A 346 18.20 6.61 16.62
CA ARG A 346 18.73 7.80 17.32
C ARG A 346 18.55 7.78 18.85
N SER A 347 17.59 6.99 19.33
CA SER A 347 17.22 6.88 20.75
C SER A 347 16.88 5.44 21.08
N THR A 348 17.30 4.96 22.24
CA THR A 348 17.03 3.58 22.68
C THR A 348 15.53 3.27 22.68
N LEU A 349 15.16 2.12 22.12
CA LEU A 349 13.81 1.55 22.19
C LEU A 349 13.75 0.49 23.29
N ALA A 350 12.60 0.43 23.98
CA ALA A 350 12.35 -0.53 25.06
C ALA A 350 13.44 -0.56 26.16
N PRO A 351 13.90 0.60 26.68
CA PRO A 351 15.01 0.65 27.63
C PRO A 351 14.72 -0.19 28.89
N GLY A 352 15.71 -0.98 29.33
CA GLY A 352 15.62 -1.83 30.51
C GLY A 352 14.80 -3.11 30.32
N THR A 353 14.43 -3.46 29.08
CA THR A 353 13.69 -4.70 28.77
C THR A 353 14.58 -5.71 28.05
N PRO A 354 14.22 -7.02 28.03
CA PRO A 354 14.93 -8.02 27.22
C PRO A 354 14.89 -7.77 25.70
N LEU A 355 14.05 -6.85 25.23
CA LEU A 355 13.91 -6.45 23.83
C LEU A 355 14.51 -5.07 23.57
N GLU A 356 15.40 -4.59 24.44
CA GLU A 356 16.07 -3.31 24.28
C GLU A 356 16.84 -3.26 22.95
N VAL A 357 16.66 -2.15 22.23
CA VAL A 357 17.44 -1.82 21.04
C VAL A 357 18.13 -0.49 21.33
N PRO A 358 19.43 -0.49 21.64
CA PRO A 358 20.14 0.74 21.99
C PRO A 358 20.22 1.67 20.78
N ALA A 359 20.26 2.99 21.02
CA ALA A 359 20.61 3.95 19.97
C ALA A 359 21.94 3.57 19.29
N GLN A 360 22.12 3.99 18.03
CA GLN A 360 23.40 3.84 17.35
C GLN A 360 24.49 4.56 18.15
N THR A 361 25.62 3.88 18.36
CA THR A 361 26.71 4.35 19.22
C THR A 361 28.07 3.95 18.62
N GLY A 362 29.15 4.09 19.39
CA GLY A 362 30.46 3.59 18.99
C GLY A 362 31.03 4.23 17.73
N CYS A 363 31.77 3.44 16.97
CA CYS A 363 32.47 3.92 15.77
C CYS A 363 31.55 4.15 14.57
N VAL A 364 30.32 3.59 14.55
CA VAL A 364 29.38 3.86 13.44
C VAL A 364 28.86 5.30 13.49
N THR A 365 28.78 5.89 14.69
CA THR A 365 28.34 7.27 14.91
C THR A 365 29.46 8.29 15.08
N ARG A 366 30.67 7.84 15.39
CA ARG A 366 31.83 8.71 15.63
C ARG A 366 32.85 8.60 14.52
N PHE A 367 33.33 9.74 14.04
CA PHE A 367 34.54 9.78 13.23
C PHE A 367 35.72 9.30 14.07
N SER A 368 36.45 8.28 13.60
CA SER A 368 37.60 7.69 14.30
C SER A 368 38.94 7.95 13.61
N GLY A 369 39.01 8.90 12.67
CA GLY A 369 40.22 9.17 11.88
C GLY A 369 40.33 8.32 10.62
N SER A 370 41.39 8.53 9.84
CA SER A 370 41.61 7.85 8.55
C SER A 370 42.10 6.42 8.74
N GLY A 371 41.29 5.42 8.37
CA GLY A 371 41.74 4.03 8.21
C GLY A 371 40.76 2.97 8.71
N THR A 372 39.96 3.28 9.73
CA THR A 372 38.96 2.33 10.23
C THR A 372 37.68 2.46 9.41
N ARG A 373 37.35 1.42 8.62
CA ARG A 373 36.06 1.31 7.91
C ARG A 373 34.94 0.95 8.88
N CYS A 374 34.60 1.88 9.78
CA CYS A 374 33.45 1.71 10.66
C CYS A 374 32.24 2.45 10.09
N SER A 375 31.39 1.68 9.44
CA SER A 375 30.20 2.14 8.73
C SER A 375 29.08 1.16 9.02
N VAL A 376 27.84 1.65 9.16
CA VAL A 376 26.69 0.77 9.40
C VAL A 376 26.42 -0.14 8.20
N ILE A 377 26.72 0.34 6.99
CA ILE A 377 26.71 -0.45 5.75
C ILE A 377 28.09 -0.34 5.13
N LEU A 378 28.71 -1.47 4.83
CA LEU A 378 29.98 -1.49 4.13
C LEU A 378 30.09 -2.62 3.09
N THR A 379 30.76 -2.32 1.99
CA THR A 379 31.26 -3.33 1.04
C THR A 379 32.78 -3.27 0.98
N ASP A 380 33.43 -4.42 0.80
CA ASP A 380 34.88 -4.52 0.85
C ASP A 380 35.53 -4.72 -0.53
N ASN A 381 36.86 -4.63 -0.53
CA ASN A 381 37.72 -4.74 -1.70
C ASN A 381 37.95 -6.18 -2.20
N HIS A 382 37.39 -7.20 -1.53
CA HIS A 382 37.50 -8.61 -1.92
C HIS A 382 36.24 -9.12 -2.65
N SER A 383 35.25 -8.24 -2.84
CA SER A 383 34.03 -8.52 -3.60
C SER A 383 34.33 -8.90 -5.05
N THR A 384 33.68 -9.94 -5.56
CA THR A 384 33.85 -10.44 -6.94
C THR A 384 32.60 -10.28 -7.80
N ASN A 385 31.42 -10.21 -7.17
CA ASN A 385 30.15 -9.89 -7.85
C ASN A 385 29.05 -9.54 -6.82
N VAL A 386 29.28 -8.54 -5.98
CA VAL A 386 28.27 -8.11 -4.99
C VAL A 386 27.15 -7.37 -5.71
N VAL A 387 25.92 -7.76 -5.40
CA VAL A 387 24.69 -7.06 -5.80
C VAL A 387 23.93 -6.66 -4.54
N PHE A 388 23.55 -5.39 -4.42
CA PHE A 388 22.50 -5.04 -3.46
C PHE A 388 21.52 -4.02 -4.02
N TYR A 389 20.26 -4.18 -3.66
CA TYR A 389 19.17 -3.36 -4.13
C TYR A 389 18.26 -3.02 -2.94
N PHE A 390 18.33 -1.77 -2.49
CA PHE A 390 17.44 -1.27 -1.44
C PHE A 390 16.25 -0.58 -2.09
N GLN A 391 15.10 -1.26 -2.10
CA GLN A 391 13.83 -0.69 -2.57
C GLN A 391 13.18 0.13 -1.47
N GLY A 392 13.78 1.27 -1.16
CA GLY A 392 13.34 2.14 -0.08
C GLY A 392 14.38 3.18 0.26
N HIS A 393 14.02 4.04 1.20
CA HIS A 393 14.91 5.05 1.73
C HIS A 393 15.80 4.42 2.80
N VAL A 394 17.06 4.84 2.82
CA VAL A 394 18.01 4.49 3.87
C VAL A 394 18.18 5.71 4.76
N TYR A 395 17.59 5.67 5.95
CA TYR A 395 17.59 6.77 6.91
C TYR A 395 18.50 6.44 8.10
N MET A 396 19.73 6.92 8.06
CA MET A 396 20.78 6.65 9.04
C MET A 396 21.53 7.94 9.39
N PRO A 397 20.83 8.96 9.96
CA PRO A 397 21.35 10.32 10.09
C PRO A 397 22.61 10.44 10.96
N GLN A 398 22.85 9.45 11.82
CA GLN A 398 24.02 9.39 12.70
C GLN A 398 25.11 8.45 12.19
N ALA A 399 24.90 7.67 11.14
CA ALA A 399 25.84 6.64 10.72
C ALA A 399 26.48 6.89 9.36
N LYS A 400 27.68 6.33 9.18
CA LYS A 400 28.43 6.35 7.92
C LYS A 400 28.05 5.16 7.04
N VAL A 401 27.99 5.37 5.74
CA VAL A 401 27.90 4.33 4.71
C VAL A 401 29.19 4.35 3.87
N ASP A 402 29.81 3.19 3.66
CA ASP A 402 31.07 3.07 2.90
C ASP A 402 30.95 1.99 1.83
N LEU A 403 30.84 2.42 0.58
CA LEU A 403 30.60 1.55 -0.55
C LEU A 403 31.85 1.45 -1.42
N ASP A 404 32.35 0.23 -1.54
CA ASP A 404 33.30 -0.19 -2.54
C ASP A 404 32.54 -0.89 -3.70
N LEU A 405 32.58 -0.27 -4.88
CA LEU A 405 31.95 -0.77 -6.10
C LEU A 405 32.88 -1.66 -6.92
N ARG A 406 34.06 -2.04 -6.39
CA ARG A 406 34.97 -2.98 -7.08
C ARG A 406 34.24 -4.27 -7.43
N LYS A 407 34.17 -4.56 -8.74
CA LYS A 407 33.55 -5.78 -9.28
C LYS A 407 32.10 -5.96 -8.82
N SER A 408 31.42 -4.87 -8.53
CA SER A 408 29.98 -4.90 -8.34
C SER A 408 29.29 -4.76 -9.69
N SER A 409 28.26 -5.57 -9.92
CA SER A 409 27.43 -5.48 -11.12
C SER A 409 26.30 -4.47 -10.94
N ASP A 410 25.69 -4.39 -9.75
CA ASP A 410 24.58 -3.50 -9.44
C ASP A 410 24.52 -3.14 -7.94
N GLN A 411 24.51 -1.84 -7.60
CA GLN A 411 24.24 -1.32 -6.26
C GLN A 411 23.29 -0.14 -6.35
N TYR A 412 22.15 -0.18 -5.66
CA TYR A 412 21.11 0.83 -5.89
C TYR A 412 20.30 1.18 -4.65
N PHE A 413 20.00 2.47 -4.51
CA PHE A 413 19.10 3.03 -3.50
C PHE A 413 17.91 3.71 -4.18
N SER A 414 16.73 3.08 -4.13
CA SER A 414 15.61 3.52 -4.97
C SER A 414 14.86 4.75 -4.46
N ARG A 415 14.97 5.11 -3.17
CA ARG A 415 14.21 6.26 -2.60
C ARG A 415 15.04 7.24 -1.79
N GLY A 416 16.33 7.23 -2.03
CA GLY A 416 17.25 8.16 -1.44
C GLY A 416 17.98 7.62 -0.23
N LEU A 417 18.99 8.37 0.15
CA LEU A 417 19.93 8.02 1.21
C LEU A 417 20.13 9.25 2.10
N THR A 418 19.72 9.17 3.37
CA THR A 418 20.03 10.16 4.40
C THR A 418 21.02 9.56 5.38
N VAL A 419 22.25 10.05 5.39
CA VAL A 419 23.34 9.50 6.22
C VAL A 419 24.10 10.61 6.93
N ARG A 420 24.93 10.25 7.91
CA ARG A 420 25.93 11.18 8.44
C ARG A 420 27.00 11.45 7.39
N SER A 421 27.63 10.40 6.88
CA SER A 421 28.66 10.47 5.84
C SER A 421 28.53 9.33 4.83
N LEU A 422 28.85 9.60 3.57
CA LEU A 422 28.95 8.64 2.49
C LEU A 422 30.38 8.63 1.93
N SER A 423 30.97 7.45 1.88
CA SER A 423 32.20 7.16 1.14
C SER A 423 31.87 6.22 -0.01
N LEU A 424 32.30 6.55 -1.22
CA LEU A 424 32.08 5.74 -2.41
C LEU A 424 33.38 5.58 -3.18
N PHE A 425 33.82 4.34 -3.39
CA PHE A 425 34.96 4.01 -4.22
C PHE A 425 34.53 3.17 -5.41
N SER A 426 34.95 3.54 -6.61
CA SER A 426 34.77 2.76 -7.82
C SER A 426 36.09 2.71 -8.63
N PRO A 427 36.60 1.52 -9.00
CA PRO A 427 37.76 1.39 -9.87
C PRO A 427 37.37 1.64 -11.34
N ALA A 428 38.37 1.83 -12.21
CA ALA A 428 38.15 1.98 -13.66
C ALA A 428 37.43 0.80 -14.33
N SER A 429 37.47 -0.38 -13.70
CA SER A 429 36.86 -1.61 -14.20
C SER A 429 35.44 -1.86 -13.68
N ALA A 430 34.88 -1.00 -12.84
CA ALA A 430 33.54 -1.20 -12.32
C ALA A 430 32.48 -0.62 -13.26
N THR A 431 31.38 -1.35 -13.39
CA THR A 431 30.15 -0.83 -14.00
C THR A 431 29.42 -0.03 -12.94
N LEU A 432 29.21 1.27 -13.17
CA LEU A 432 28.48 2.10 -12.23
C LEU A 432 26.97 1.98 -12.49
N PRO A 433 26.15 1.86 -11.43
CA PRO A 433 24.70 1.92 -11.55
C PRO A 433 24.26 3.30 -12.06
N THR A 434 23.24 3.30 -12.92
CA THR A 434 22.67 4.51 -13.51
C THR A 434 21.16 4.56 -13.24
N PRO A 435 20.68 5.28 -12.19
CA PRO A 435 21.44 6.03 -11.19
C PRO A 435 21.91 5.15 -10.01
N LEU A 436 22.85 5.63 -9.18
CA LEU A 436 23.26 5.00 -7.91
C LEU A 436 22.17 5.16 -6.84
N SER A 437 21.57 6.35 -6.80
CA SER A 437 20.43 6.64 -5.97
C SER A 437 19.46 7.51 -6.72
N SER A 438 18.17 7.21 -6.57
CA SER A 438 17.10 8.12 -6.91
C SER A 438 16.56 8.75 -5.64
N GLY A 439 16.04 9.98 -5.73
CA GLY A 439 15.23 10.63 -4.70
C GLY A 439 14.08 9.74 -4.29
N ALA A 440 13.26 10.20 -3.34
CA ALA A 440 11.91 9.68 -3.28
C ALA A 440 11.28 9.94 -4.65
N ILE A 441 11.37 8.94 -5.52
CA ILE A 441 10.53 8.83 -6.69
C ILE A 441 9.16 8.97 -6.07
N VAL A 442 8.38 9.96 -6.53
CA VAL A 442 6.94 9.96 -6.31
C VAL A 442 6.56 8.55 -6.65
N GLU A 443 6.28 7.75 -5.63
CA GLU A 443 5.94 6.38 -5.88
C GLU A 443 4.61 6.55 -6.59
N GLU A 444 4.60 6.33 -7.90
CA GLU A 444 3.43 5.87 -8.61
C GLU A 444 3.09 4.51 -7.99
N VAL A 445 2.70 4.50 -6.72
CA VAL A 445 1.73 3.57 -6.23
C VAL A 445 0.55 3.95 -7.11
N PRO A 446 0.10 3.10 -8.06
CA PRO A 446 -1.20 3.27 -8.67
C PRO A 446 -2.17 3.53 -7.52
N GLY A 447 -2.61 4.78 -7.42
CA GLY A 447 -3.35 5.27 -6.27
C GLY A 447 -4.69 4.58 -6.31
N ARG A 448 -4.89 3.59 -5.43
CA ARG A 448 -6.18 2.92 -5.38
C ARG A 448 -7.14 3.79 -4.61
N THR A 449 -8.02 4.48 -5.33
CA THR A 449 -9.10 5.27 -4.72
C THR A 449 -10.28 4.35 -4.43
N VAL A 450 -10.70 4.23 -3.18
CA VAL A 450 -11.87 3.43 -2.80
C VAL A 450 -13.01 4.37 -2.41
N VAL A 451 -14.15 4.23 -3.08
CA VAL A 451 -15.35 5.03 -2.80
C VAL A 451 -16.51 4.15 -2.35
N LEU A 452 -17.35 4.72 -1.50
CA LEU A 452 -18.64 4.20 -1.12
C LEU A 452 -19.72 4.99 -1.87
N LEU A 453 -20.48 4.29 -2.71
CA LEU A 453 -21.65 4.81 -3.40
C LEU A 453 -22.89 4.46 -2.59
N ASN A 454 -23.62 5.48 -2.13
CA ASN A 454 -24.93 5.35 -1.50
C ASN A 454 -26.01 5.78 -2.50
N ILE A 455 -26.91 4.87 -2.86
CA ILE A 455 -27.94 5.10 -3.87
C ILE A 455 -29.30 5.23 -3.20
N TYR A 456 -29.91 6.41 -3.39
CA TYR A 456 -31.19 6.81 -2.84
C TYR A 456 -32.23 6.84 -3.96
N VAL A 457 -33.31 6.07 -3.83
CA VAL A 457 -34.38 5.99 -4.83
C VAL A 457 -35.64 6.64 -4.28
N CYS A 458 -36.18 7.62 -5.01
CA CYS A 458 -37.41 8.31 -4.68
C CYS A 458 -38.51 7.87 -5.67
N PRO A 459 -39.40 6.93 -5.25
CA PRO A 459 -40.35 6.34 -6.18
C PRO A 459 -41.42 7.34 -6.63
N GLU A 460 -41.78 7.30 -7.91
CA GLU A 460 -42.85 8.13 -8.50
C GLU A 460 -42.68 9.66 -8.26
N LYS A 461 -41.43 10.12 -8.04
CA LYS A 461 -41.08 11.55 -7.87
C LYS A 461 -40.23 12.02 -9.04
N ALA A 462 -40.50 13.25 -9.52
CA ALA A 462 -39.76 13.87 -10.62
C ALA A 462 -38.32 14.24 -10.25
N THR A 463 -38.04 14.43 -8.96
CA THR A 463 -36.70 14.69 -8.42
C THR A 463 -36.49 13.88 -7.16
N CYS A 464 -35.22 13.65 -6.80
CA CYS A 464 -34.87 12.92 -5.59
C CYS A 464 -33.85 13.71 -4.75
N ALA A 465 -33.87 13.45 -3.44
CA ALA A 465 -32.96 14.04 -2.47
C ALA A 465 -32.37 12.94 -1.57
N VAL A 466 -31.24 13.23 -0.94
CA VAL A 466 -30.61 12.32 0.02
C VAL A 466 -31.48 12.25 1.28
N ASP A 467 -32.17 11.12 1.46
CA ASP A 467 -32.96 10.79 2.65
C ASP A 467 -32.58 9.38 3.10
N PRO A 468 -32.13 9.16 4.35
CA PRO A 468 -31.83 7.84 4.88
C PRO A 468 -32.94 6.79 4.65
N LYS A 469 -34.22 7.19 4.60
CA LYS A 469 -35.36 6.31 4.32
C LYS A 469 -35.46 5.89 2.85
N ALA A 470 -34.86 6.66 1.94
CA ALA A 470 -34.80 6.41 0.52
C ALA A 470 -33.57 5.59 0.09
N LEU A 471 -32.63 5.29 1.01
CA LEU A 471 -31.46 4.47 0.72
C LEU A 471 -31.90 3.05 0.30
N ARG A 472 -31.42 2.58 -0.85
CA ARG A 472 -31.75 1.26 -1.39
C ARG A 472 -30.54 0.39 -1.73
N LEU A 473 -29.38 0.99 -1.97
CA LEU A 473 -28.18 0.24 -2.31
C LEU A 473 -26.92 0.95 -1.81
N ARG A 474 -25.97 0.16 -1.31
CA ARG A 474 -24.60 0.59 -1.01
C ARG A 474 -23.61 -0.23 -1.84
N VAL A 475 -22.68 0.44 -2.50
CA VAL A 475 -21.63 -0.22 -3.29
C VAL A 475 -20.27 0.32 -2.88
N LYS A 476 -19.32 -0.58 -2.60
CA LYS A 476 -17.92 -0.22 -2.34
C LYS A 476 -17.10 -0.54 -3.58
N VAL A 477 -16.46 0.48 -4.15
CA VAL A 477 -15.80 0.42 -5.45
C VAL A 477 -14.36 0.89 -5.31
N GLY A 478 -13.40 0.11 -5.79
CA GLY A 478 -12.01 0.50 -5.99
C GLY A 478 -11.78 0.98 -7.42
N LEU A 479 -11.06 2.08 -7.55
CA LEU A 479 -10.56 2.65 -8.79
C LEU A 479 -9.06 2.46 -8.82
N ASP A 480 -8.56 1.80 -9.86
CA ASP A 480 -7.15 1.49 -10.06
C ASP A 480 -6.63 2.28 -11.27
N ASP A 481 -5.72 3.23 -11.04
CA ASP A 481 -5.06 4.01 -12.07
C ASP A 481 -3.65 3.46 -12.32
N PRO A 482 -3.45 2.58 -13.31
CA PRO A 482 -2.20 1.82 -13.47
C PRO A 482 -0.98 2.71 -13.73
N ASP A 483 -1.18 3.84 -14.39
CA ASP A 483 -0.15 4.83 -14.74
C ASP A 483 -0.01 5.92 -13.66
N GLY A 484 -0.61 5.75 -12.48
CA GLY A 484 -0.59 6.72 -11.38
C GLY A 484 -1.54 7.91 -11.54
N GLU A 485 -1.86 8.31 -12.78
CA GLU A 485 -2.84 9.36 -13.09
C GLU A 485 -4.15 8.80 -13.68
N PRO A 486 -5.32 9.41 -13.37
CA PRO A 486 -6.56 9.10 -14.06
C PRO A 486 -6.45 9.39 -15.54
N VAL A 487 -6.56 8.35 -16.37
CA VAL A 487 -6.80 8.53 -17.81
C VAL A 487 -8.19 8.02 -18.14
N ALA A 488 -9.02 8.91 -18.65
CA ALA A 488 -10.41 8.60 -19.02
C ALA A 488 -10.48 7.32 -19.86
N GLY A 489 -11.19 6.30 -19.35
CA GLY A 489 -11.40 5.03 -20.04
C GLY A 489 -10.29 3.98 -19.89
N LYS A 490 -9.14 4.30 -19.27
CA LYS A 490 -8.08 3.33 -18.94
C LYS A 490 -8.10 2.85 -17.49
N ARG A 491 -8.87 3.52 -16.63
CA ARG A 491 -9.03 3.20 -15.21
C ARG A 491 -9.65 1.82 -14.98
N GLY A 492 -8.96 1.01 -14.19
CA GLY A 492 -9.48 -0.25 -13.67
C GLY A 492 -10.55 0.01 -12.61
N VAL A 493 -11.61 -0.79 -12.60
CA VAL A 493 -12.66 -0.69 -11.57
C VAL A 493 -12.93 -2.06 -10.96
N THR A 494 -12.81 -2.15 -9.65
CA THR A 494 -13.06 -3.36 -8.85
C THR A 494 -14.22 -3.12 -7.90
N ILE A 495 -15.23 -3.99 -7.91
CA ILE A 495 -16.35 -3.91 -6.96
C ILE A 495 -16.03 -4.81 -5.76
N TYR A 496 -15.91 -4.22 -4.57
CA TYR A 496 -15.62 -4.95 -3.34
C TYR A 496 -16.87 -5.48 -2.63
N SER A 497 -17.95 -4.70 -2.64
CA SER A 497 -19.20 -5.11 -2.01
C SER A 497 -20.41 -4.47 -2.69
N TRP A 498 -21.52 -5.20 -2.73
CA TRP A 498 -22.81 -4.76 -3.27
C TRP A 498 -23.91 -5.16 -2.28
N SER A 499 -24.51 -4.19 -1.58
CA SER A 499 -25.42 -4.44 -0.46
C SER A 499 -26.75 -3.72 -0.64
N VAL A 500 -27.79 -4.48 -0.97
CA VAL A 500 -29.17 -3.99 -1.11
C VAL A 500 -29.77 -3.75 0.28
N GLN A 501 -30.36 -2.57 0.47
CA GLN A 501 -31.11 -2.19 1.67
C GLN A 501 -32.60 -2.41 1.39
N ARG A 502 -33.22 -3.31 2.16
CA ARG A 502 -34.64 -3.69 2.00
C ARG A 502 -35.54 -2.94 2.97
#